data_AF-A0A538M9X9-F1
#
_entry.id   AF-A0A538M9X9-F1
#
_cell.length_a   1.000
_cell.length_b   1.000
_cell.length_c   1.000
_cell.angle_alpha   90.00
_cell.angle_beta   90.00
_cell.angle_gamma   90.00
#
_symmetry.space_group_name_H-M   'P 1'
#
loop_
_entity.id
_entity.type
_entity.pdbx_description
1 polymer ?
#
loop_
_entity_poly.entity_id
_entity_poly.type
_entity_poly.pdbx_seq_one_letter_code
_entity_poly.pdbx_strand_id
1 'polypeptide(L)' 'MDEQVIPVLYVEDADRAVAWYERLGFHKEWEHQFEPGFPWFLSVARGQVRLYLSEHKGDARP' A
#
# COMPACT_ATOMS: atom_id res chain seq x y z
N MET A 1 16.77 -12.44 -14.36
CA MET A 1 15.50 -11.84 -13.92
C MET A 1 15.69 -11.55 -12.46
N ASP A 2 15.59 -10.30 -12.07
CA ASP A 2 15.69 -9.93 -10.66
C ASP A 2 14.30 -10.11 -10.04
N GLU A 3 14.21 -10.98 -9.05
CA GLU A 3 12.98 -11.15 -8.27
C GLU A 3 12.92 -10.07 -7.20
N GLN A 4 11.73 -9.50 -6.98
CA GLN A 4 11.49 -8.53 -5.91
C GLN A 4 10.37 -9.02 -5.01
N VAL A 5 10.63 -8.97 -3.70
CA VAL A 5 9.60 -9.19 -2.68
C VAL A 5 8.96 -7.86 -2.35
N ILE A 6 7.64 -7.78 -2.54
CA ILE A 6 6.85 -6.59 -2.21
C ILE A 6 5.79 -7.03 -1.19
N PRO A 7 5.96 -6.70 0.10
CA PRO A 7 5.02 -7.12 1.12
C PRO A 7 3.71 -6.33 1.00
N VAL A 8 2.61 -7.02 1.27
CA VAL A 8 1.29 -6.42 1.48
C VAL A 8 1.11 -6.19 2.98
N LEU A 9 0.73 -4.98 3.37
CA LEU A 9 0.43 -4.59 4.74
C LEU A 9 -1.04 -4.21 4.85
N TYR A 10 -1.73 -4.76 5.84
CA TYR A 10 -3.07 -4.30 6.20
C TYR A 10 -2.99 -2.92 6.86
N VAL A 11 -3.83 -1.99 6.43
CA VAL A 11 -4.02 -0.65 7.00
C VAL A 11 -5.49 -0.39 7.23
N GLU A 12 -5.83 0.37 8.27
CA GLU A 12 -7.24 0.70 8.55
C GLU A 12 -7.78 1.84 7.67
N ASP A 13 -6.89 2.75 7.28
CA ASP A 13 -7.18 3.95 6.49
C ASP A 13 -5.97 4.18 5.58
N ALA A 14 -6.18 4.03 4.27
CA ALA A 14 -5.17 4.10 3.24
C ALA A 14 -4.57 5.50 3.11
N ASP A 15 -5.39 6.55 3.13
CA ASP A 15 -4.94 7.93 2.98
C ASP A 15 -4.07 8.35 4.17
N ARG A 16 -4.50 8.01 5.39
CA ARG A 16 -3.71 8.23 6.61
C ARG A 16 -2.39 7.47 6.56
N ALA A 17 -2.39 6.24 6.05
CA ALA A 17 -1.18 5.44 5.90
C ALA A 17 -0.23 6.06 4.86
N VAL A 18 -0.72 6.48 3.70
CA VAL A 18 0.06 7.17 2.67
C VAL A 18 0.72 8.42 3.24
N ALA A 19 -0.03 9.29 3.92
CA ALA A 19 0.51 10.50 4.54
C ALA A 19 1.61 10.19 5.58
N TRP A 20 1.50 9.07 6.29
CA TRP A 20 2.57 8.62 7.19
C TRP A 20 3.82 8.17 6.44
N TYR A 21 3.67 7.38 5.38
CA TYR A 21 4.79 6.92 4.55
C TYR A 21 5.47 8.06 3.78
N GLU A 22 4.73 9.08 3.36
CA GLU A 22 5.27 10.30 2.74
C GLU A 22 6.25 11.04 3.66
N ARG A 23 5.99 11.07 4.97
CA ARG A 23 6.93 11.64 5.97
C ARG A 23 8.24 10.87 6.04
N LEU A 24 8.27 9.61 5.59
CA LEU A 24 9.47 8.77 5.50
C LEU A 24 10.14 8.84 4.13
N GLY A 25 9.65 9.70 3.22
CA GLY A 25 10.15 9.89 1.88
C GLY A 25 9.64 8.85 0.86
N PHE A 26 8.57 8.13 1.17
CA PHE A 26 7.85 7.37 0.16
C PHE A 26 6.94 8.29 -0.66
N HIS A 27 6.51 7.84 -1.83
CA HIS A 27 5.47 8.48 -2.62
C HIS A 27 4.45 7.44 -3.06
N LYS A 28 3.19 7.83 -3.18
CA LYS A 28 2.14 6.98 -3.78
C LYS A 28 2.44 6.81 -5.27
N GLU A 29 2.55 5.56 -5.73
CA GLU A 29 2.76 5.25 -7.15
C GLU A 29 1.43 5.06 -7.88
N TRP A 30 0.51 4.31 -7.27
CA TRP A 30 -0.81 4.01 -7.83
C TRP A 30 -1.77 3.59 -6.72
N GLU A 31 -3.07 3.64 -7.03
CA GLU A 31 -4.15 3.14 -6.18
C GLU A 31 -5.20 2.43 -7.03
N HIS A 32 -5.89 1.49 -6.41
CA HIS A 32 -6.98 0.74 -6.98
C HIS A 32 -8.10 0.59 -5.96
N GLN A 33 -9.32 0.84 -6.40
CA GLN A 33 -10.54 0.50 -5.70
C GLN A 33 -11.43 -0.27 -6.68
N PHE A 34 -12.01 -1.36 -6.21
CA PHE A 34 -12.86 -2.22 -7.03
C PHE A 34 -14.14 -1.49 -7.46
N GLU A 35 -14.84 -0.90 -6.49
CA GLU A 35 -16.04 -0.09 -6.66
C GLU A 35 -16.07 1.02 -5.60
N PRO A 36 -16.76 2.15 -5.83
CA PRO A 36 -16.86 3.23 -4.84
C PRO A 36 -17.29 2.73 -3.46
N GLY A 37 -16.46 3.00 -2.44
CA GLY A 37 -16.71 2.60 -1.05
C GLY A 37 -16.14 1.22 -0.66
N PHE A 38 -15.49 0.51 -1.60
CA PHE A 38 -14.73 -0.71 -1.30
C PHE A 38 -13.33 -0.38 -0.77
N PRO A 39 -12.65 -1.34 -0.11
CA PRO A 39 -11.30 -1.13 0.41
C PRO A 39 -10.30 -0.70 -0.66
N TRP A 40 -9.41 0.23 -0.31
CA TRP A 40 -8.29 0.61 -1.15
C TRP A 40 -7.19 -0.46 -1.16
N PHE A 41 -6.58 -0.64 -2.33
CA PHE A 41 -5.31 -1.32 -2.51
C PHE A 41 -4.36 -0.39 -3.26
N LEU A 42 -3.19 -0.09 -2.71
CA LEU A 42 -2.29 0.92 -3.28
C LEU A 42 -0.81 0.58 -3.11
N SER A 43 0.05 1.25 -3.89
CA SER A 43 1.51 1.14 -3.78
C SER A 43 2.13 2.43 -3.30
N VAL A 44 3.08 2.30 -2.38
CA VAL A 44 4.03 3.35 -2.02
C VAL A 44 5.46 2.89 -2.26
N ALA A 45 6.32 3.78 -2.77
CA ALA A 45 7.71 3.46 -3.07
C ALA A 45 8.72 4.50 -2.58
N ARG A 46 9.92 4.04 -2.26
CA ARG A 46 11.10 4.85 -1.92
C ARG A 46 12.37 4.19 -2.45
N GLY A 47 12.94 4.75 -3.53
CA GLY A 47 14.07 4.14 -4.21
C GLY A 47 13.69 2.77 -4.77
N GLN A 48 14.39 1.71 -4.34
CA GLN A 48 14.10 0.32 -4.73
C GLN A 48 13.10 -0.38 -3.80
N VAL A 49 12.67 0.27 -2.71
CA VAL A 49 11.72 -0.32 -1.75
C VAL A 49 10.30 0.02 -2.19
N ARG A 50 9.44 -1.00 -2.26
CA ARG A 50 8.01 -0.87 -2.52
C ARG A 50 7.22 -1.61 -1.45
N LEU A 51 6.07 -1.05 -1.08
CA LEU A 51 5.10 -1.66 -0.18
C LEU A 51 3.72 -1.57 -0.83
N TYR A 52 2.92 -2.63 -0.68
CA TYR A 52 1.50 -2.58 -0.97
C TYR A 52 0.72 -2.37 0.32
N LEU A 53 -0.20 -1.41 0.33
CA LEU A 53 -1.10 -1.16 1.44
C LEU A 53 -2.51 -1.61 1.04
N SER A 54 -3.17 -2.37 1.92
CA SER A 54 -4.53 -2.88 1.69
C SER A 54 -5.43 -2.53 2.87
N GLU A 55 -6.59 -1.94 2.59
CA GLU A 55 -7.68 -1.80 3.57
C GLU A 55 -8.53 -3.07 3.68
N HIS A 56 -8.31 -4.06 2.81
CA HIS A 56 -9.09 -5.28 2.85
C HIS A 56 -8.69 -6.10 4.08
N LYS A 57 -9.62 -6.23 5.05
CA LYS A 57 -9.40 -6.95 6.32
C LYS A 57 -9.00 -8.42 6.17
N GLY A 58 -9.19 -9.01 4.99
CA GLY A 58 -8.76 -10.37 4.67
C GLY A 58 -7.29 -10.47 4.30
N ASP A 59 -6.67 -9.38 3.89
CA ASP A 59 -5.29 -9.35 3.40
C ASP A 59 -4.30 -9.30 4.56
N ALA A 60 -3.09 -9.84 4.33
CA ALA A 60 -1.98 -9.82 5.27
C ALA A 60 -2.32 -10.35 6.68
N ARG A 61 -3.27 -11.30 6.78
CA ARG A 61 -3.52 -12.08 7.99
C ARG A 61 -2.37 -13.09 8.20
N PRO A 62 -1.92 -13.31 9.45
CA PRO A 62 -0.93 -14.35 9.77
C PRO A 62 -1.41 -15.76 9.40
#